data_AF-A0A1Q9LG09-F1
#
_entry.id   AF-A0A1Q9LG09-F1
#
_cell.length_a   1.000
_cell.length_b   1.000
_cell.length_c   1.000
_cell.angle_alpha   90.00
_cell.angle_beta   90.00
_cell.angle_gamma   90.00
#
_symmetry.space_group_name_H-M   'P 1'
#
loop_
_entity.id
_entity.type
_entity.pdbx_description
1 polymer ?
#
loop_
_entity_poly.entity_id
_entity_poly.type
_entity_poly.pdbx_seq_one_letter_code
_entity_poly.pdbx_strand_id
1 'polypeptide(L)'
;MTVHAFADESRRNQLYLVAVAVVDARKLRQSRKLMRGMLLPGQREVHFKKEMPSRRRGVIAALCAADVEARVYTAHCSGGEERARRRCVQQLGHDLVKLGAGRLVLDSRETRDEADRATLHRVLACYPPDQGFVFEHLDSCWDELLWIADAVAWCYGAGGDWRRRIAPVVVEEVDLTGV
;
A
#
# COMPACT_ATOMS: atom_id res chain seq x y z
N MET A 1 -20.17 2.53 0.56
CA MET A 1 -19.55 1.46 -0.24
C MET A 1 -18.35 0.98 0.55
N THR A 2 -18.20 -0.32 0.77
CA THR A 2 -17.07 -0.84 1.58
C THR A 2 -15.84 -0.98 0.70
N VAL A 3 -14.71 -0.44 1.16
CA VAL A 3 -13.40 -0.57 0.49
C VAL A 3 -12.46 -1.44 1.30
N HIS A 4 -11.55 -2.13 0.62
CA HIS A 4 -10.44 -2.85 1.23
C HIS A 4 -9.13 -2.17 0.83
N ALA A 5 -8.21 -2.09 1.78
CA ALA A 5 -6.92 -1.45 1.63
C ALA A 5 -5.79 -2.49 1.65
N PHE A 6 -4.78 -2.30 0.81
CA PHE A 6 -3.59 -3.15 0.71
C PHE A 6 -2.37 -2.25 0.79
N ALA A 7 -1.49 -2.49 1.76
CA ALA A 7 -0.39 -1.59 2.08
C ALA A 7 0.97 -2.27 1.95
N ASP A 8 1.91 -1.56 1.32
CA ASP A 8 3.31 -1.96 1.24
C ASP A 8 4.24 -0.75 1.49
N GLU A 9 5.45 -1.03 1.95
CA GLU A 9 6.45 -0.03 2.32
C GLU A 9 7.56 0.10 1.27
N SER A 10 8.12 1.31 1.16
CA SER A 10 9.39 1.50 0.46
C SER A 10 10.27 2.49 1.22
N ARG A 11 11.58 2.32 1.07
CA ARG A 11 12.56 3.24 1.66
C ARG A 11 13.56 3.69 0.61
N ARG A 12 13.77 5.00 0.54
CA ARG A 12 14.79 5.64 -0.31
C ARG A 12 15.52 6.71 0.49
N ASN A 13 16.77 6.43 0.81
CA ASN A 13 17.60 7.29 1.67
C ASN A 13 16.91 7.54 3.02
N GLN A 14 16.56 8.80 3.30
CA GLN A 14 15.87 9.25 4.52
C GLN A 14 14.35 9.37 4.34
N LEU A 15 13.83 9.08 3.16
CA LEU A 15 12.40 9.07 2.90
C LEU A 15 11.85 7.66 3.11
N TYR A 16 10.87 7.57 4.00
CA TYR A 16 10.06 6.40 4.25
C TYR A 16 8.70 6.57 3.58
N LEU A 17 8.21 5.53 2.92
CA LEU A 17 6.98 5.53 2.13
C LEU A 17 6.11 4.35 2.56
N VAL A 18 4.82 4.59 2.71
CA VAL A 18 3.80 3.53 2.73
C VAL A 18 2.80 3.84 1.63
N ALA A 19 2.67 2.97 0.64
CA ALA A 19 1.63 3.07 -0.36
C ALA A 19 0.46 2.17 0.04
N VAL A 20 -0.76 2.65 -0.17
CA VAL A 20 -2.00 1.95 0.18
C VAL A 20 -2.91 1.92 -1.03
N ALA A 21 -3.04 0.78 -1.68
CA ALA A 21 -4.03 0.56 -2.74
C ALA A 21 -5.42 0.40 -2.11
N VAL A 22 -6.40 1.18 -2.57
CA VAL A 22 -7.78 1.17 -2.09
C VAL A 22 -8.66 0.57 -3.17
N VAL A 23 -9.37 -0.51 -2.85
CA VAL A 23 -10.17 -1.26 -3.82
C VAL A 23 -11.58 -1.43 -3.29
N ASP A 24 -12.58 -1.03 -4.08
CA ASP A 24 -13.99 -1.31 -3.80
C ASP A 24 -14.19 -2.83 -3.68
N ALA A 25 -14.91 -3.28 -2.64
CA ALA A 25 -15.16 -4.69 -2.37
C ALA A 25 -15.73 -5.44 -3.60
N ARG A 26 -16.51 -4.77 -4.46
CA ARG A 26 -17.09 -5.31 -5.69
C ARG A 26 -16.06 -5.53 -6.80
N LYS A 27 -14.96 -4.76 -6.80
CA LYS A 27 -13.88 -4.82 -7.80
C LYS A 27 -12.76 -5.82 -7.40
N LEU A 28 -12.71 -6.29 -6.15
CA LEU A 28 -11.64 -7.16 -5.64
C LEU A 28 -11.27 -8.34 -6.57
N ARG A 29 -12.26 -9.11 -7.01
CA ARG A 29 -12.04 -10.27 -7.89
C ARG A 29 -11.47 -9.86 -9.24
N GLN A 30 -11.95 -8.75 -9.79
CA GLN A 30 -11.46 -8.20 -11.06
C GLN A 30 -10.02 -7.72 -10.92
N SER A 31 -9.71 -6.96 -9.87
CA SER A 31 -8.37 -6.44 -9.61
C SER A 31 -7.35 -7.56 -9.37
N ARG A 32 -7.71 -8.62 -8.62
CA ARG A 32 -6.83 -9.80 -8.46
C ARG A 32 -6.59 -10.52 -9.77
N LYS A 33 -7.65 -10.69 -10.59
CA LYS A 33 -7.51 -11.31 -11.92
C LYS A 33 -6.60 -10.49 -12.83
N LEU A 34 -6.71 -9.17 -12.80
CA LEU A 34 -5.82 -8.27 -13.54
C LEU A 34 -4.36 -8.51 -13.14
N MET A 35 -4.06 -8.46 -11.84
CA MET A 35 -2.69 -8.63 -11.33
C MET A 35 -2.13 -10.03 -11.62
N ARG A 36 -2.93 -11.09 -11.43
CA ARG A 36 -2.55 -12.46 -11.82
C ARG A 36 -2.22 -12.58 -13.31
N GLY A 37 -3.00 -11.91 -14.17
CA GLY A 37 -2.78 -11.90 -15.61
C GLY A 37 -1.44 -11.29 -16.03
N MET A 38 -0.78 -10.56 -15.12
CA MET A 38 0.55 -9.99 -15.37
C MET A 38 1.69 -10.94 -15.03
N LEU A 39 1.47 -12.06 -14.31
CA LEU A 39 2.53 -13.01 -13.96
C LEU A 39 3.16 -13.66 -15.21
N LEU A 40 4.49 -13.81 -15.21
CA LEU A 40 5.17 -14.68 -16.18
C LEU A 40 5.04 -16.15 -15.76
N PRO A 41 5.21 -17.10 -16.69
CA PRO A 41 5.30 -18.51 -16.35
C PRO A 41 6.31 -18.76 -15.22
N GLY A 42 5.85 -19.42 -14.15
CA GLY A 42 6.67 -19.74 -12.97
C GLY A 42 6.79 -18.64 -11.91
N GLN A 43 6.27 -17.43 -12.16
CA GLN A 43 6.21 -16.40 -11.11
C GLN A 43 5.05 -16.65 -10.16
N ARG A 44 5.34 -16.54 -8.86
CA ARG A 44 4.33 -16.58 -7.78
C ARG A 44 3.84 -15.19 -7.37
N GLU A 45 4.65 -14.16 -7.65
CA GLU A 45 4.34 -12.77 -7.34
C GLU A 45 4.95 -11.80 -8.36
N VAL A 46 4.37 -10.61 -8.45
CA VAL A 46 4.97 -9.47 -9.16
C VAL A 46 5.79 -8.67 -8.16
N HIS A 47 7.08 -9.01 -8.03
CA HIS A 47 8.02 -8.25 -7.21
C HIS A 47 8.58 -7.09 -8.04
N PHE A 48 7.94 -5.92 -8.01
CA PHE A 48 8.13 -4.83 -8.97
C PHE A 48 9.59 -4.36 -9.06
N LYS A 49 10.32 -4.41 -7.94
CA LYS A 49 11.76 -4.10 -7.89
C LYS A 49 12.63 -5.02 -8.74
N LYS A 50 12.26 -6.28 -8.97
CA LYS A 50 13.04 -7.25 -9.77
C LYS A 50 12.68 -7.23 -11.26
N GLU A 51 11.61 -6.52 -11.61
CA GLU A 51 11.09 -6.51 -12.97
C GLU A 51 11.89 -5.62 -13.94
N MET A 52 11.92 -6.01 -15.21
CA MET A 52 12.55 -5.21 -16.26
C MET A 52 11.75 -3.92 -16.53
N PRO A 53 12.41 -2.82 -16.97
CA PRO A 53 11.72 -1.54 -17.18
C PRO A 53 10.52 -1.60 -18.14
N SER A 54 10.57 -2.41 -19.20
CA SER A 54 9.43 -2.62 -20.12
C SER A 54 8.21 -3.18 -19.39
N ARG A 55 8.44 -4.16 -18.52
CA ARG A 55 7.41 -4.84 -17.75
C ARG A 55 6.81 -3.95 -16.66
N ARG A 56 7.64 -3.17 -15.95
CA ARG A 56 7.16 -2.13 -15.04
C ARG A 56 6.22 -1.15 -15.73
N ARG A 57 6.58 -0.68 -16.93
CA ARG A 57 5.71 0.21 -17.73
C ARG A 57 4.38 -0.45 -18.09
N GLY A 58 4.40 -1.73 -18.46
CA GLY A 58 3.18 -2.51 -18.74
C GLY A 58 2.26 -2.65 -17.53
N VAL A 59 2.84 -2.94 -16.35
CA VAL A 59 2.08 -3.00 -15.09
C VAL A 59 1.47 -1.64 -14.76
N ILE A 60 2.25 -0.55 -14.80
CA ILE A 60 1.72 0.80 -14.52
C ILE A 60 0.59 1.15 -15.49
N ALA A 61 0.76 0.88 -16.78
CA ALA A 61 -0.27 1.15 -17.77
C ALA A 61 -1.57 0.36 -17.49
N ALA A 62 -1.46 -0.90 -17.07
CA ALA A 62 -2.61 -1.71 -16.68
C ALA A 62 -3.31 -1.17 -15.43
N LEU A 63 -2.56 -0.71 -14.43
CA LEU A 63 -3.12 -0.09 -13.22
C LEU A 63 -3.89 1.21 -13.55
N CYS A 64 -3.30 2.08 -14.38
CA CYS A 64 -3.97 3.30 -14.83
C CYS A 64 -5.24 2.99 -15.63
N ALA A 65 -5.20 2.00 -16.53
CA ALA A 65 -6.35 1.62 -17.34
C ALA A 65 -7.49 0.98 -16.52
N ALA A 66 -7.15 0.36 -15.39
CA ALA A 66 -8.11 -0.25 -14.48
C ALA A 66 -8.70 0.71 -13.44
N ASP A 67 -8.34 2.00 -13.49
CA ASP A 67 -8.81 3.04 -12.57
C ASP A 67 -8.60 2.62 -11.11
N VAL A 68 -7.37 2.16 -10.83
CA VAL A 68 -6.93 1.80 -9.49
C VAL A 68 -6.64 3.07 -8.72
N GLU A 69 -7.07 3.12 -7.46
CA GLU A 69 -6.81 4.23 -6.56
C GLU A 69 -5.81 3.81 -5.48
N ALA A 70 -4.85 4.69 -5.20
CA ALA A 70 -3.88 4.50 -4.14
C ALA A 70 -3.62 5.80 -3.38
N ARG A 71 -3.23 5.66 -2.12
CA ARG A 71 -2.83 6.76 -1.23
C ARG A 71 -1.37 6.53 -0.85
N VAL A 72 -0.57 7.59 -0.75
CA VAL A 72 0.85 7.49 -0.39
C VAL A 72 1.12 8.32 0.85
N TYR A 73 1.76 7.72 1.85
CA TYR A 73 2.16 8.35 3.10
C TYR A 73 3.69 8.45 3.16
N THR A 74 4.23 9.65 3.31
CA THR A 74 5.67 9.90 3.43
C THR A 74 6.06 10.32 4.84
N ALA A 75 7.20 9.83 5.34
CA ALA A 75 7.78 10.28 6.59
C ALA A 75 9.31 10.32 6.51
N HIS A 76 9.95 11.15 7.34
CA HIS A 76 11.41 11.23 7.39
C HIS A 76 11.99 10.22 8.41
N CYS A 77 13.06 9.52 8.03
CA CYS A 77 13.74 8.49 8.84
C CYS A 77 14.74 9.05 9.87
N SER A 78 14.83 10.37 10.05
CA SER A 78 15.80 10.99 10.98
C SER A 78 15.68 10.49 12.43
N GLY A 79 14.51 9.99 12.83
CA GLY A 79 14.25 9.38 14.14
C GLY A 79 14.16 7.85 14.14
N GLY A 80 14.61 7.19 13.06
CA GLY A 80 14.56 5.74 12.87
C GLY A 80 13.37 5.25 12.04
N GLU A 81 13.58 4.13 11.34
CA GLU A 81 12.61 3.50 10.42
C GLU A 81 11.29 3.15 11.12
N GLU A 82 11.33 2.48 12.27
CA GLU A 82 10.12 2.09 12.98
C GLU A 82 9.32 3.30 13.54
N ARG A 83 9.99 4.43 13.82
CA ARG A 83 9.28 5.67 14.18
C ARG A 83 8.59 6.25 12.95
N ALA A 84 9.25 6.28 11.80
CA ALA A 84 8.64 6.71 10.55
C ALA A 84 7.45 5.83 10.17
N ARG A 85 7.60 4.49 10.22
CA ARG A 85 6.52 3.56 9.94
C ARG A 85 5.34 3.74 10.87
N ARG A 86 5.56 3.79 12.18
CA ARG A 86 4.49 3.98 13.14
C ARG A 86 3.68 5.25 12.87
N ARG A 87 4.33 6.36 12.46
CA ARG A 87 3.61 7.58 12.05
C ARG A 87 2.75 7.34 10.82
N CYS A 88 3.30 6.71 9.78
CA CYS A 88 2.53 6.37 8.58
C CYS A 88 1.37 5.42 8.89
N VAL A 89 1.60 4.35 9.65
CA VAL A 89 0.59 3.35 10.05
C VAL A 89 -0.49 3.96 10.94
N GLN A 90 -0.12 4.88 11.82
CA GLN A 90 -1.08 5.61 12.64
C GLN A 90 -1.99 6.50 11.78
N GLN A 91 -1.39 7.32 10.91
CA GLN A 91 -2.13 8.23 10.05
C GLN A 91 -3.03 7.47 9.06
N LEU A 92 -2.49 6.46 8.37
CA LEU A 92 -3.28 5.65 7.44
C LEU A 92 -4.43 4.93 8.15
N GLY A 93 -4.23 4.48 9.39
CA GLY A 93 -5.29 3.84 10.17
C GLY A 93 -6.47 4.79 10.39
N HIS A 94 -6.19 6.03 10.81
CA HIS A 94 -7.22 7.05 10.98
C HIS A 94 -7.96 7.34 9.67
N ASP A 95 -7.22 7.43 8.58
CA ASP A 95 -7.76 7.79 7.28
C ASP A 95 -8.57 6.66 6.64
N LEU A 96 -8.22 5.40 6.89
CA LEU A 96 -8.99 4.24 6.45
C LEU A 96 -10.30 4.06 7.23
N VAL A 97 -10.29 4.32 8.54
CA VAL A 97 -11.53 4.30 9.34
C VAL A 97 -12.48 5.40 8.87
N LYS A 98 -11.98 6.62 8.65
CA LYS A 98 -12.79 7.73 8.09
C LYS A 98 -13.34 7.43 6.70
N LEU A 99 -12.59 6.68 5.89
CA LEU A 99 -13.02 6.24 4.55
C LEU A 99 -14.09 5.13 4.61
N GLY A 100 -14.36 4.56 5.79
CA GLY A 100 -15.26 3.41 5.94
C GLY A 100 -14.68 2.14 5.33
N ALA A 101 -13.36 1.96 5.41
CA ALA A 101 -12.72 0.72 5.00
C ALA A 101 -13.20 -0.45 5.88
N GLY A 102 -13.41 -1.62 5.27
CA GLY A 102 -13.77 -2.84 6.00
C GLY A 102 -12.55 -3.70 6.34
N ARG A 103 -11.47 -3.60 5.56
CA ARG A 103 -10.28 -4.45 5.72
C ARG A 103 -9.01 -3.72 5.31
N LEU A 104 -7.94 -3.90 6.08
CA LEU A 104 -6.56 -3.53 5.73
C LEU A 104 -5.68 -4.77 5.72
N VAL A 105 -4.97 -5.00 4.62
CA VAL A 105 -3.92 -6.02 4.51
C VAL A 105 -2.58 -5.30 4.40
N LEU A 106 -1.66 -5.57 5.31
CA LEU A 106 -0.27 -5.09 5.22
C LEU A 106 0.64 -6.21 4.75
N ASP A 107 1.67 -5.88 3.96
CA ASP A 107 2.76 -6.82 3.71
C ASP A 107 3.48 -7.17 5.01
N SER A 108 3.66 -8.46 5.27
CA SER A 108 4.24 -8.96 6.52
C SER A 108 5.74 -8.68 6.58
N ARG A 109 6.18 -8.19 7.73
CA ARG A 109 7.59 -7.97 8.08
C ARG A 109 8.03 -8.90 9.21
N GLU A 110 7.36 -10.05 9.32
CA GLU A 110 7.58 -11.07 10.32
C GLU A 110 7.49 -10.51 11.76
N THR A 111 8.61 -10.50 12.49
CA THR A 111 8.68 -10.05 13.90
C THR A 111 8.28 -8.59 14.10
N ARG A 112 8.30 -7.77 13.04
CA ARG A 112 7.95 -6.34 13.11
C ARG A 112 6.45 -6.06 12.93
N ASP A 113 5.64 -7.09 12.71
CA ASP A 113 4.19 -6.96 12.58
C ASP A 113 3.52 -6.57 13.91
N GLU A 114 4.10 -6.97 15.05
CA GLU A 114 3.55 -6.66 16.38
C GLU A 114 3.48 -5.16 16.67
N ALA A 115 4.48 -4.40 16.20
CA ALA A 115 4.50 -2.94 16.35
C ALA A 115 3.37 -2.27 15.56
N ASP A 116 3.04 -2.79 14.37
CA ASP A 116 1.93 -2.31 13.56
C ASP A 116 0.60 -2.65 14.24
N ARG A 117 0.44 -3.88 14.74
CA ARG A 117 -0.76 -4.31 15.47
C ARG A 117 -1.03 -3.42 16.68
N ALA A 118 0.00 -3.15 17.49
CA ALA A 118 -0.11 -2.26 18.65
C ALA A 118 -0.43 -0.81 18.27
N THR A 119 -0.01 -0.37 17.08
CA THR A 119 -0.33 0.98 16.57
C THR A 119 -1.78 1.04 16.09
N LEU A 120 -2.23 0.08 15.28
CA LEU A 120 -3.59 0.03 14.74
C LEU A 120 -4.64 -0.18 15.84
N HIS A 121 -4.38 -1.02 16.84
CA HIS A 121 -5.28 -1.15 17.99
C HIS A 121 -5.46 0.17 18.74
N ARG A 122 -4.39 0.96 18.91
CA ARG A 122 -4.49 2.29 19.54
C ARG A 122 -5.30 3.27 18.70
N VAL A 123 -5.14 3.23 17.37
CA VAL A 123 -5.97 4.02 16.46
C VAL A 123 -7.44 3.62 16.60
N LEU A 124 -7.76 2.33 16.58
CA LEU A 124 -9.14 1.85 16.66
C LEU A 124 -9.81 2.16 17.99
N ALA A 125 -9.06 2.21 19.09
CA ALA A 125 -9.57 2.66 20.39
C ALA A 125 -10.07 4.12 20.40
N CYS A 126 -9.70 4.94 19.41
CA CYS A 126 -10.23 6.29 19.24
C CYS A 126 -11.58 6.35 18.53
N TYR A 127 -12.13 5.21 18.09
CA TYR A 127 -13.38 5.13 17.34
C TYR A 127 -14.40 4.22 18.04
N PRO A 128 -15.70 4.32 17.70
CA PRO A 128 -16.73 3.40 18.22
C PRO A 128 -16.40 1.93 17.89
N PRO A 129 -16.75 0.96 18.76
CA PRO A 129 -16.36 -0.45 18.58
C PRO A 129 -16.90 -1.12 17.30
N ASP A 130 -18.01 -0.63 16.74
CA ASP A 130 -18.70 -1.27 15.61
C ASP A 130 -18.30 -0.76 14.22
N GLN A 131 -17.07 -0.24 14.03
CA GLN A 131 -16.63 0.22 12.70
C GLN A 131 -16.49 -0.90 11.66
N GLY A 132 -16.43 -2.17 12.08
CA GLY A 132 -16.26 -3.31 11.17
C GLY A 132 -14.92 -3.32 10.42
N PHE A 133 -13.94 -2.52 10.85
CA PHE A 133 -12.60 -2.46 10.27
C PHE A 133 -11.70 -3.55 10.87
N VAL A 134 -11.28 -4.49 10.04
CA VAL A 134 -10.31 -5.52 10.41
C VAL A 134 -8.97 -5.28 9.73
N PHE A 135 -7.89 -5.75 10.33
CA PHE A 135 -6.58 -5.70 9.70
C PHE A 135 -5.78 -6.97 9.93
N GLU A 136 -4.91 -7.28 8.99
CA GLU A 136 -4.03 -8.44 9.03
C GLU A 136 -2.73 -8.19 8.27
N HIS A 137 -1.76 -9.06 8.50
CA HIS A 137 -0.50 -9.10 7.78
C HIS A 137 -0.46 -10.37 6.94
N LEU A 138 -0.18 -10.23 5.65
CA LEU A 138 -0.03 -11.35 4.72
C LEU A 138 1.29 -11.18 3.98
N ASP A 139 1.91 -12.29 3.61
CA ASP A 139 3.05 -12.28 2.69
C ASP A 139 2.54 -11.95 1.28
N SER A 140 3.30 -11.13 0.55
CA SER A 140 3.00 -10.66 -0.80
C SER A 140 2.59 -11.76 -1.78
N CYS A 141 3.04 -13.01 -1.63
CA CYS A 141 2.64 -14.10 -2.51
C CYS A 141 1.19 -14.59 -2.31
N TRP A 142 0.50 -14.16 -1.25
CA TRP A 142 -0.85 -14.63 -0.90
C TRP A 142 -1.99 -13.71 -1.37
N ASP A 143 -1.75 -12.41 -1.55
CA ASP A 143 -2.75 -11.50 -2.11
C ASP A 143 -2.16 -10.60 -3.18
N GLU A 144 -2.64 -10.75 -4.42
CA GLU A 144 -2.09 -10.06 -5.57
C GLU A 144 -2.34 -8.55 -5.55
N LEU A 145 -3.22 -8.09 -4.66
CA LEU A 145 -3.47 -6.66 -4.46
C LEU A 145 -2.36 -5.98 -3.66
N LEU A 146 -1.53 -6.74 -2.92
CA LEU A 146 -0.31 -6.20 -2.33
C LEU A 146 0.70 -5.76 -3.41
N TRP A 147 0.71 -6.40 -4.58
CA TRP A 147 1.61 -6.02 -5.67
C TRP A 147 1.28 -4.66 -6.28
N ILE A 148 0.03 -4.21 -6.13
CA ILE A 148 -0.37 -2.85 -6.51
C ILE A 148 0.33 -1.86 -5.58
N ALA A 149 0.28 -2.10 -4.27
CA ALA A 149 0.94 -1.26 -3.28
C ALA A 149 2.46 -1.24 -3.48
N ASP A 150 3.10 -2.39 -3.73
CA ASP A 150 4.54 -2.49 -4.08
C ASP A 150 4.87 -1.65 -5.33
N ALA A 151 4.08 -1.79 -6.39
CA ALA A 151 4.28 -1.02 -7.62
C ALA A 151 4.20 0.49 -7.37
N VAL A 152 3.21 0.96 -6.59
CA VAL A 152 3.05 2.37 -6.26
C VAL A 152 4.21 2.85 -5.37
N ALA A 153 4.52 2.12 -4.29
CA ALA A 153 5.59 2.46 -3.35
C ALA A 153 6.95 2.55 -4.06
N TRP A 154 7.25 1.59 -4.93
CA TRP A 154 8.47 1.59 -5.71
C TRP A 154 8.52 2.75 -6.70
N CYS A 155 7.44 3.02 -7.44
CA CYS A 155 7.41 4.12 -8.42
C CYS A 155 7.57 5.48 -7.76
N TYR A 156 6.89 5.70 -6.62
CA TYR A 156 7.06 6.92 -5.82
C TYR A 156 8.49 7.08 -5.32
N GLY A 157 9.05 6.02 -4.75
CA GLY A 157 10.43 6.05 -4.27
C GLY A 157 11.46 6.23 -5.39
N ALA A 158 11.25 5.64 -6.57
CA ALA A 158 12.13 5.80 -7.71
C ALA A 158 12.11 7.23 -8.30
N GLY A 159 10.99 7.95 -8.15
CA GLY A 159 10.86 9.32 -8.62
C GLY A 159 10.89 9.43 -10.15
N GLY A 160 11.12 10.66 -10.63
CA GLY A 160 11.30 10.96 -12.06
C GLY A 160 10.15 10.45 -12.94
N ASP A 161 10.50 9.76 -14.03
CA ASP A 161 9.52 9.21 -14.98
C ASP A 161 8.56 8.19 -14.34
N TRP A 162 9.02 7.45 -13.33
CA TRP A 162 8.19 6.44 -12.66
C TRP A 162 7.09 7.06 -11.82
N ARG A 163 7.43 8.09 -11.02
CA ARG A 163 6.43 8.86 -10.27
C ARG A 163 5.42 9.52 -11.20
N ARG A 164 5.89 10.12 -12.31
CA ARG A 164 5.02 10.73 -13.33
C ARG A 164 4.03 9.72 -13.92
N ARG A 165 4.46 8.49 -14.22
CA ARG A 165 3.60 7.46 -14.82
C ARG A 165 2.55 6.92 -13.88
N ILE A 166 2.88 6.77 -12.59
CA ILE A 166 1.95 6.23 -11.59
C ILE A 166 1.04 7.31 -10.99
N ALA A 167 1.33 8.59 -11.20
CA ALA A 167 0.54 9.70 -10.67
C ALA A 167 -0.99 9.58 -10.89
N PRO A 168 -1.51 9.09 -12.03
CA PRO A 168 -2.95 8.91 -12.20
C PRO A 168 -3.59 7.90 -11.23
N VAL A 169 -2.81 6.98 -10.68
CA VAL A 169 -3.26 5.98 -9.70
C VAL A 169 -3.26 6.58 -8.28
N VAL A 170 -2.47 7.61 -8.01
CA VAL A 170 -2.35 8.20 -6.67
C VAL A 170 -3.34 9.33 -6.49
N VAL A 171 -4.38 9.07 -5.71
CA VAL A 171 -5.47 10.01 -5.44
C VAL A 171 -5.17 10.93 -4.24
N GLU A 172 -4.21 10.54 -3.39
CA GLU A 172 -3.84 11.31 -2.22
C GLU A 172 -2.38 11.08 -1.80
N GLU A 173 -1.70 12.17 -1.45
CA GLU A 173 -0.36 12.17 -0.87
C GLU A 173 -0.41 12.83 0.51
N VAL A 174 0.06 12.13 1.54
CA VAL A 174 0.09 12.61 2.92
C VAL A 174 1.54 12.73 3.39
N ASP A 175 2.00 13.97 3.57
CA ASP A 175 3.36 14.26 4.01
C ASP A 175 3.46 14.45 5.53
N LEU A 176 4.16 13.52 6.19
CA LEU A 176 4.43 13.50 7.62
C LEU A 176 5.91 13.82 7.94
N THR A 177 6.66 14.38 6.98
CA THR A 177 8.07 14.70 7.16
C THR A 177 8.31 15.87 8.13
N GLY A 178 7.34 16.78 8.27
CA GLY A 178 7.40 17.95 9.16
C GLY A 178 6.92 17.73 10.60
N VAL A 179 6.53 16.50 10.97
CA VAL A 179 5.94 16.14 12.28
C VAL A 179 6.92 15.36 13.15
#